data_AF-A0A0M3HGW4-F1
#
_entry.id   AF-A0A0M3HGW4-F1
#
_cell.length_a   1.000
_cell.length_b   1.000
_cell.length_c   1.000
_cell.angle_alpha   90.00
_cell.angle_beta   90.00
_cell.angle_gamma   90.00
#
_symmetry.space_group_name_H-M   'P 1'
#
loop_
_entity.id
_entity.type
_entity.pdbx_description
1 polymer ?
#
loop_
_entity_poly.entity_id
_entity_poly.type
_entity_poly.pdbx_seq_one_letter_code
_entity_poly.pdbx_strand_id
1 'polypeptide(L)'
;MIRKQVESKLQRHLSRQQSEVEQLLNRLSAQLPNPSDRLVCIINNYDLILNILEERVTCESKEKSSFWELQQTRVSDYVEAMLRPHFGELIAFVNECEPLIEQGHTQLLIRYSGTFLHPCWRRSIIH
;
A
#
# COMPACT_ATOMS: atom_id res chain seq x y z
N MET A 1 -42.10 0.79 -1.48
CA MET A 1 -41.40 1.90 -0.79
C MET A 1 -40.66 1.45 0.47
N ILE A 2 -41.32 0.77 1.41
CA ILE A 2 -40.73 0.33 2.70
C ILE A 2 -39.47 -0.53 2.52
N ARG A 3 -39.46 -1.51 1.61
CA ARG A 3 -38.31 -2.40 1.35
C ARG A 3 -37.03 -1.63 0.94
N LYS A 4 -37.14 -0.69 -0.01
CA LYS A 4 -36.03 0.20 -0.41
C LYS A 4 -35.52 1.08 0.73
N GLN A 5 -36.41 1.49 1.64
CA GLN A 5 -36.02 2.31 2.80
C GLN A 5 -35.30 1.47 3.86
N VAL A 6 -35.67 0.21 4.04
CA VAL A 6 -34.97 -0.74 4.92
C VAL A 6 -33.58 -1.05 4.36
N GLU A 7 -33.48 -1.34 3.06
CA GLU A 7 -32.20 -1.59 2.38
C GLU A 7 -31.22 -0.41 2.51
N SER A 8 -31.70 0.83 2.31
CA SER A 8 -30.85 2.02 2.44
C SER A 8 -30.45 2.36 3.89
N LYS A 9 -31.25 1.97 4.88
CA LYS A 9 -30.85 2.09 6.30
C LYS A 9 -29.79 1.04 6.64
N LEU A 10 -30.00 -0.20 6.22
CA LEU A 10 -29.05 -1.30 6.45
C LEU A 10 -27.68 -0.97 5.84
N GLN A 11 -27.65 -0.52 4.59
CA GLN A 11 -26.39 -0.17 3.93
C GLN A 11 -25.64 0.95 4.66
N ARG A 12 -26.35 1.97 5.17
CA ARG A 12 -25.73 3.02 5.99
C ARG A 12 -25.14 2.48 7.30
N HIS A 13 -25.81 1.54 7.96
CA HIS A 13 -25.28 0.92 9.17
C HIS A 13 -24.05 0.07 8.88
N LEU A 14 -24.04 -0.69 7.79
CA LEU A 14 -22.89 -1.49 7.35
C LEU A 14 -21.67 -0.59 7.04
N SER A 15 -21.85 0.47 6.25
CA SER A 15 -20.76 1.41 5.96
C SER A 15 -20.23 2.11 7.22
N ARG A 16 -21.12 2.43 8.17
CA ARG A 16 -20.70 2.97 9.46
C ARG A 16 -19.88 1.95 10.24
N GLN A 17 -20.36 0.72 10.37
CA GLN A 17 -19.64 -0.36 11.07
C GLN A 17 -18.26 -0.60 10.47
N GLN A 18 -18.15 -0.57 9.13
CA GLN A 18 -16.88 -0.66 8.43
C GLN A 18 -15.90 0.43 8.89
N SER A 19 -16.32 1.70 8.88
CA SER A 19 -15.47 2.81 9.30
C SER A 19 -15.07 2.71 10.78
N GLU A 20 -15.98 2.27 11.66
CA GLU A 20 -15.68 2.10 13.09
C GLU A 20 -14.65 0.98 13.31
N VAL A 21 -14.73 -0.12 12.55
CA VAL A 21 -13.74 -1.21 12.57
C VAL A 21 -12.38 -0.71 12.08
N GLU A 22 -12.35 0.03 10.97
CA GLU A 22 -11.11 0.61 10.44
C GLU A 22 -10.43 1.53 11.47
N GLN A 23 -11.20 2.44 12.07
CA GLN A 23 -10.70 3.35 13.10
C GLN A 23 -10.22 2.60 14.35
N LEU A 24 -10.92 1.53 14.75
CA LEU A 24 -10.48 0.68 15.86
C LEU A 24 -9.14 0.02 15.57
N LEU A 25 -9.00 -0.59 14.39
CA LEU A 25 -7.76 -1.25 13.97
C LEU A 25 -6.59 -0.26 13.88
N ASN A 26 -6.82 0.94 13.37
CA ASN A 26 -5.84 2.02 13.35
C ASN A 26 -5.41 2.43 14.78
N ARG A 27 -6.36 2.54 15.72
CA ARG A 27 -6.03 2.85 17.13
C ARG A 27 -5.26 1.73 17.80
N LEU A 28 -5.63 0.47 17.57
CA LEU A 28 -4.97 -0.70 18.17
C LEU A 28 -3.55 -0.88 17.64
N SER A 29 -3.37 -0.81 16.32
CA SER A 29 -2.04 -0.88 15.70
C SER A 29 -1.14 0.26 16.15
N ALA A 30 -1.66 1.48 16.32
CA ALA A 30 -0.88 2.62 16.81
C ALA A 30 -0.28 2.42 18.21
N GLN A 31 -0.79 1.48 19.01
CA GLN A 31 -0.23 1.14 20.32
C GLN A 31 1.06 0.31 20.23
N LEU A 32 1.37 -0.27 19.07
CA LEU A 32 2.60 -1.04 18.89
C LEU A 32 3.82 -0.11 18.81
N PRO A 33 4.95 -0.45 19.45
CA PRO A 33 6.11 0.43 19.51
C PRO A 33 6.79 0.61 18.15
N ASN A 34 6.94 -0.48 17.38
CA ASN A 34 7.67 -0.47 16.11
C ASN A 34 6.73 -0.12 14.95
N PRO A 35 7.08 0.86 14.09
CA PRO A 35 6.26 1.23 12.93
C PRO A 35 5.95 0.06 11.98
N SER A 36 6.93 -0.83 11.73
CA SER A 36 6.74 -2.01 10.89
C SER A 36 5.70 -2.98 11.49
N ASP A 37 5.72 -3.18 12.80
CA ASP A 37 4.73 -4.03 13.49
C ASP A 37 3.32 -3.44 13.39
N ARG A 38 3.18 -2.10 13.36
CA ARG A 38 1.89 -1.43 13.13
C ARG A 38 1.33 -1.80 11.76
N LEU A 39 2.16 -1.72 10.72
CA LEU A 39 1.78 -2.04 9.35
C LEU A 39 1.42 -3.52 9.21
N VAL A 40 2.25 -4.43 9.74
CA VAL A 40 1.97 -5.88 9.74
C VAL A 40 0.66 -6.19 10.45
N CYS A 41 0.42 -5.56 11.61
CA CYS A 41 -0.83 -5.73 12.35
C CYS A 41 -2.04 -5.33 11.51
N ILE A 42 -2.02 -4.16 10.87
CA ILE A 42 -3.13 -3.72 10.00
C ILE A 42 -3.30 -4.65 8.81
N ILE A 43 -2.21 -4.98 8.10
CA ILE A 43 -2.24 -5.85 6.90
C ILE A 43 -2.90 -7.18 7.24
N ASN A 44 -2.48 -7.82 8.34
CA ASN A 44 -3.02 -9.11 8.76
C ASN A 44 -4.50 -9.03 9.16
N ASN A 45 -4.93 -7.94 9.80
CA ASN A 45 -6.34 -7.77 10.15
C ASN A 45 -7.21 -7.52 8.91
N TYR A 46 -6.72 -6.75 7.93
CA TYR A 46 -7.42 -6.59 6.67
C TYR A 46 -7.46 -7.88 5.86
N ASP A 47 -6.38 -8.67 5.86
CA ASP A 47 -6.35 -9.99 5.23
C ASP A 47 -7.41 -10.92 5.82
N LEU A 48 -7.50 -10.99 7.15
CA LEU A 48 -8.51 -11.78 7.85
C LEU A 48 -9.93 -11.32 7.48
N ILE A 49 -10.19 -10.01 7.45
CA ILE A 49 -11.50 -9.47 7.04
C ILE A 49 -11.81 -9.85 5.59
N LEU A 50 -10.84 -9.72 4.69
CA LEU A 50 -11.00 -10.06 3.28
C LEU A 50 -11.27 -11.54 3.07
N ASN A 51 -10.55 -12.43 3.77
CA ASN A 51 -10.79 -13.87 3.75
C ASN A 51 -12.21 -14.21 4.22
N ILE A 52 -12.68 -13.60 5.31
CA ILE A 52 -14.05 -13.77 5.80
C ILE A 52 -15.07 -13.26 4.77
N LEU A 53 -14.84 -12.09 4.17
CA LEU A 53 -15.74 -11.53 3.16
C LEU A 53 -15.77 -12.40 1.91
N GLU A 54 -14.64 -12.97 1.50
CA GLU A 54 -14.56 -13.88 0.36
C GLU A 54 -15.32 -15.18 0.58
N GLU A 55 -15.23 -15.76 1.79
CA GLU A 55 -15.96 -16.99 2.12
C GLU A 55 -17.46 -16.79 2.32
N ARG A 56 -17.87 -15.62 2.84
CA ARG A 56 -19.23 -15.40 3.35
C ARG A 56 -20.09 -14.50 2.47
N VAL A 57 -19.49 -13.71 1.58
CA VAL A 57 -20.19 -12.78 0.69
C VAL A 57 -20.05 -13.27 -0.74
N THR A 58 -21.13 -13.84 -1.28
CA THR A 58 -21.14 -14.48 -2.60
C THR A 58 -21.20 -13.49 -3.77
N CYS A 59 -21.28 -12.20 -3.50
CA CYS A 59 -21.34 -11.15 -4.52
C CYS A 59 -20.28 -10.08 -4.26
N GLU A 60 -19.84 -9.44 -5.34
CA GLU A 60 -18.97 -8.27 -5.23
C GLU A 60 -19.67 -7.19 -4.40
N SER A 61 -18.94 -6.71 -3.38
CA SER A 61 -19.43 -5.71 -2.44
C SER A 61 -18.45 -4.55 -2.37
N LYS A 62 -18.98 -3.34 -2.14
CA LYS A 62 -18.14 -2.14 -2.02
C LYS A 62 -17.21 -2.23 -0.81
N GLU A 63 -17.66 -2.93 0.22
CA GLU A 63 -16.95 -3.22 1.44
C GLU A 63 -15.71 -4.08 1.17
N LYS A 64 -15.84 -5.15 0.35
CA LYS A 64 -14.71 -6.00 -0.07
C LYS A 64 -13.68 -5.18 -0.85
N SER A 65 -14.11 -4.42 -1.87
CA SER A 65 -13.20 -3.57 -2.65
C SER A 65 -12.49 -2.53 -1.80
N SER A 66 -13.21 -1.90 -0.87
CA SER A 66 -12.66 -0.89 0.02
C SER A 66 -11.61 -1.45 0.99
N PHE A 67 -11.84 -2.61 1.61
CA PHE A 67 -10.82 -3.24 2.45
C PHE A 67 -9.60 -3.70 1.63
N TRP A 68 -9.82 -4.15 0.40
CA TRP A 68 -8.73 -4.54 -0.50
C TRP A 68 -7.83 -3.35 -0.83
N GLU A 69 -8.40 -2.21 -1.23
CA GLU A 69 -7.65 -0.98 -1.49
C GLU A 69 -6.87 -0.50 -0.26
N LEU A 70 -7.49 -0.57 0.93
CA LEU A 70 -6.83 -0.23 2.19
C LEU A 70 -5.66 -1.19 2.49
N GLN A 71 -5.82 -2.50 2.26
CA GLN A 71 -4.76 -3.48 2.43
C GLN A 71 -3.61 -3.22 1.46
N GLN A 72 -3.88 -3.01 0.18
CA GLN A 72 -2.84 -2.74 -0.83
C GLN A 72 -2.04 -1.49 -0.49
N THR A 73 -2.71 -0.43 -0.02
CA THR A 73 -2.04 0.78 0.45
C THR A 73 -1.05 0.47 1.58
N ARG A 74 -1.47 -0.32 2.58
CA ARG A 74 -0.62 -0.67 3.73
C ARG A 74 0.50 -1.62 3.37
N VAL A 75 0.28 -2.54 2.43
CA VAL A 75 1.34 -3.40 1.87
C VAL A 75 2.39 -2.54 1.17
N SER A 76 1.99 -1.57 0.35
CA SER A 76 2.90 -0.63 -0.29
C SER A 76 3.72 0.16 0.75
N ASP A 77 3.06 0.71 1.77
CA ASP A 77 3.72 1.42 2.88
C ASP A 77 4.76 0.52 3.58
N TYR A 78 4.43 -0.76 3.80
CA TYR A 78 5.32 -1.73 4.44
C TYR A 78 6.52 -2.08 3.57
N VAL A 79 6.31 -2.33 2.28
CA VAL A 79 7.39 -2.60 1.32
C VAL A 79 8.35 -1.42 1.28
N GLU A 80 7.85 -0.19 1.19
CA GLU A 80 8.69 1.02 1.20
C GLU A 80 9.48 1.15 2.51
N ALA A 81 8.84 0.92 3.65
CA ALA A 81 9.51 0.97 4.96
C ALA A 81 10.64 -0.07 5.10
N MET A 82 10.47 -1.26 4.52
CA MET A 82 11.47 -2.32 4.55
C MET A 82 12.61 -2.12 3.55
N LEU A 83 12.31 -1.56 2.37
CA LEU A 83 13.31 -1.40 1.31
C LEU A 83 14.13 -0.10 1.45
N ARG A 84 13.52 1.01 1.87
CA ARG A 84 14.20 2.31 1.97
C ARG A 84 15.53 2.30 2.71
N PRO A 85 15.66 1.65 3.89
CA PRO A 85 16.92 1.66 4.63
C PRO A 85 18.11 1.03 3.89
N HIS A 86 17.83 0.12 2.95
CA HIS A 86 18.85 -0.65 2.23
C HIS A 86 19.02 -0.22 0.78
N PHE A 87 17.93 0.24 0.14
CA PHE A 87 17.86 0.50 -1.29
C PHE A 87 17.37 1.91 -1.61
N GLY A 88 17.22 2.81 -0.64
CA GLY A 88 16.65 4.13 -0.85
C GLY A 88 17.33 4.94 -1.95
N GLU A 89 18.66 4.93 -2.02
CA GLU A 89 19.44 5.59 -3.08
C GLU A 89 19.17 4.99 -4.46
N LEU A 90 19.07 3.65 -4.54
CA LEU A 90 18.79 2.95 -5.79
C LEU A 90 17.36 3.20 -6.26
N ILE A 91 16.38 3.17 -5.35
CA ILE A 91 14.98 3.49 -5.62
C ILE A 91 14.86 4.93 -6.14
N ALA A 92 15.51 5.89 -5.48
CA ALA A 92 15.54 7.27 -5.93
C ALA A 92 16.15 7.40 -7.33
N PHE A 93 17.29 6.74 -7.57
CA PHE A 93 17.93 6.73 -8.89
C PHE A 93 17.00 6.18 -9.99
N VAL A 94 16.34 5.04 -9.74
CA VAL A 94 15.40 4.45 -10.71
C VAL A 94 14.24 5.41 -10.99
N ASN A 95 13.62 5.96 -9.94
CA ASN A 95 12.51 6.91 -10.08
C ASN A 95 12.87 8.17 -10.88
N GLU A 96 14.13 8.63 -10.79
CA GLU A 96 14.62 9.78 -11.55
C GLU A 96 15.00 9.42 -13.00
N CYS A 97 15.52 8.21 -13.23
CA CYS A 97 16.07 7.80 -14.53
C CYS A 97 15.04 7.15 -15.45
N GLU A 98 14.09 6.39 -14.93
CA GLU A 98 13.03 5.73 -15.70
C GLU A 98 12.26 6.69 -16.63
N PRO A 99 11.75 7.85 -16.17
CA PRO A 99 11.06 8.80 -17.06
C PRO A 99 11.99 9.42 -18.10
N LEU A 100 13.28 9.59 -17.79
CA LEU A 100 14.26 10.09 -18.76
C LEU A 100 14.52 9.08 -19.87
N ILE A 101 14.54 7.78 -19.55
CA ILE A 101 14.66 6.70 -20.53
C ILE A 101 13.43 6.65 -21.43
N GLU A 102 12.23 6.70 -20.84
CA GLU A 102 10.96 6.70 -21.59
C GLU A 102 10.85 7.88 -22.55
N GLN A 103 11.40 9.04 -22.18
CA GLN A 103 11.45 10.25 -23.00
C GLN A 103 12.61 10.27 -24.01
N GLY A 104 13.47 9.25 -24.05
CA GLY A 104 14.63 9.18 -24.94
C GLY A 104 15.80 10.10 -24.55
N HIS A 105 15.78 10.67 -23.34
CA HIS A 105 16.80 11.58 -22.82
C HIS A 105 18.00 10.85 -22.19
N THR A 106 18.48 9.77 -22.83
CA THR A 106 19.56 8.91 -22.30
C THR A 106 20.89 9.64 -22.04
N GLN A 107 21.09 10.77 -22.72
CA GLN A 107 22.27 11.63 -22.55
C GLN A 107 22.37 12.25 -21.14
N LEU A 108 21.22 12.44 -20.48
CA LEU A 108 21.15 13.00 -19.13
C LEU A 108 21.47 11.96 -18.05
N LEU A 109 21.38 10.66 -18.35
CA LEU A 109 21.65 9.56 -17.41
C LEU A 109 23.12 9.53 -16.95
N ILE A 110 24.05 9.98 -17.81
CA ILE A 110 25.49 10.07 -17.50
C ILE A 110 25.75 11.06 -16.35
N ARG A 111 24.90 12.08 -16.18
CA ARG A 111 25.00 13.02 -15.05
C ARG A 111 24.58 12.40 -13.72
N TYR A 112 23.61 11.49 -13.73
CA TYR A 112 23.08 10.84 -12.53
C TYR A 112 23.92 9.64 -12.07
N SER A 113 24.53 8.90 -13.01
CA SER A 113 25.46 7.80 -12.67
C SER A 113 26.71 8.29 -11.93
N GLY A 114 27.08 9.56 -12.13
CA GLY A 114 28.21 10.23 -11.49
C GLY A 114 28.02 10.57 -10.01
N THR A 115 26.79 10.81 -9.56
CA THR A 115 26.47 11.41 -8.26
C THR A 115 25.63 10.53 -7.34
N PHE A 116 24.74 9.68 -7.85
CA PHE A 116 23.74 8.98 -7.04
C PHE A 116 24.07 7.51 -6.73
N LEU A 117 24.89 6.86 -7.55
CA LEU A 117 25.22 5.45 -7.33
C LEU A 117 26.46 5.32 -6.44
N HIS A 118 26.28 4.73 -5.25
CA HIS A 118 27.37 4.25 -4.42
C HIS A 118 28.30 3.35 -5.27
N PRO A 119 29.64 3.41 -5.11
CA PRO A 119 30.60 2.76 -6.02
C PRO A 119 30.37 1.26 -6.26
N CYS A 120 29.76 0.55 -5.31
CA CYS A 120 29.45 -0.87 -5.44
C CYS A 120 28.36 -1.17 -6.49
N TRP A 121 27.42 -0.25 -6.74
CA TRP A 121 26.33 -0.43 -7.70
C TRP A 121 26.71 0.04 -9.11
N ARG A 122 27.69 0.94 -9.25
CA ARG A 122 28.15 1.41 -10.57
C ARG A 122 28.67 0.30 -11.48
N ARG A 123 29.35 -0.70 -10.90
CA ARG A 123 29.91 -1.82 -11.69
C ARG A 123 28.84 -2.80 -12.19
N SER A 124 27.70 -2.88 -11.53
CA SER A 124 26.63 -3.83 -11.89
C SER A 124 25.63 -3.27 -12.89
N ILE A 125 25.56 -1.94 -13.06
CA ILE A 125 24.55 -1.26 -13.89
C ILE A 125 25.14 -0.71 -15.21
N ILE A 126 26.46 -0.42 -15.26
CA ILE A 126 27.12 0.20 -16.44
C ILE A 126 27.86 -0.87 -17.29
N HIS A 127 27.37 -2.10 -17.34
CA HIS A 127 27.86 -3.16 -18.23
C HIS A 127 26.72 -3.70 -19.09
#